data_AF-A0A916K0V9-F1
#
_entry.id   AF-A0A916K0V9-F1
#
_cell.length_a   1.000
_cell.length_b   1.000
_cell.length_c   1.000
_cell.angle_alpha   90.00
_cell.angle_beta   90.00
_cell.angle_gamma   90.00
#
_symmetry.space_group_name_H-M   'P 1'
#
loop_
_entity.id
_entity.type
_entity.pdbx_description
1 polymer ?
#
loop_
_entity_poly.entity_id
_entity_poly.type
_entity_poly.pdbx_seq_one_letter_code
_entity_poly.pdbx_strand_id
1 'polypeptide(L)'
;MTETAARVLVVDDDPDVALLVATVLERRAGCIVDIAADGPSAIERACAQQPDLVVTDIEMPGLNGLDLVKELRRRMPCVSVVVMTAHVSVDYAVSALRVQADEFLTKPIDNAHLIETVQRLVAEKRRRDRQRAPKRVLAVGAHPDDVEIGVGGTLAAHAHADDEITILTLSRGARGGDADSRQHESLAAAEMLGARLFLKDLIDTEIPNGGPSVRLIEEVVAEVRPTIVYTHSSHDRHQDHRAVSEATIAATRRIGTVACYQSPSATIEYRPTRFTRIERFLERKLELLECFGTQTASRDYLDPEFVTATARYWSRFGGGTAVEPLEMVRESEDIVSSYEHLRVES
;
A
#
# COMPACT_ATOMS: atom_id res chain seq x y z
N MET A 1 22.14 -3.39 7.55
CA MET A 1 20.93 -3.50 6.72
C MET A 1 21.25 -4.48 5.61
N THR A 2 20.69 -5.69 5.66
CA THR A 2 20.75 -6.63 4.54
C THR A 2 19.88 -6.05 3.43
N GLU A 3 20.48 -5.67 2.32
CA GLU A 3 19.75 -5.16 1.16
C GLU A 3 18.87 -6.29 0.62
N THR A 4 17.54 -6.11 0.67
CA THR A 4 16.59 -7.13 0.23
C THR A 4 16.84 -7.47 -1.24
N ALA A 5 16.90 -8.76 -1.58
CA ALA A 5 17.10 -9.21 -2.95
C ALA A 5 15.94 -8.71 -3.84
N ALA A 6 16.25 -8.16 -5.02
CA ALA A 6 15.24 -7.64 -5.93
C ALA A 6 14.43 -8.79 -6.55
N ARG A 7 13.12 -8.61 -6.65
CA ARG A 7 12.22 -9.60 -7.27
C ARG A 7 12.07 -9.30 -8.76
N VAL A 8 12.38 -10.28 -9.60
CA VAL A 8 12.26 -10.15 -11.06
C VAL A 8 11.31 -11.21 -11.60
N LEU A 9 10.37 -10.81 -12.46
CA LEU A 9 9.54 -11.74 -13.22
C LEU A 9 10.09 -11.84 -14.65
N VAL A 10 10.50 -13.04 -15.05
CA VAL A 10 10.92 -13.33 -16.43
C VAL A 10 9.74 -13.93 -17.18
N VAL A 11 9.46 -13.41 -18.37
CA VAL A 11 8.35 -13.84 -19.22
C VAL A 11 8.88 -14.17 -20.62
N ASP A 12 8.85 -15.44 -20.98
CA ASP A 12 9.28 -15.92 -22.30
C ASP A 12 8.59 -17.26 -22.57
N ASP A 13 8.08 -17.48 -23.78
CA ASP A 13 7.43 -18.74 -24.17
C ASP A 13 8.46 -19.83 -24.53
N ASP A 14 9.72 -19.45 -24.77
CA ASP A 14 10.84 -20.37 -24.86
C ASP A 14 11.38 -20.71 -23.46
N PRO A 15 11.16 -21.94 -22.95
CA PRO A 15 11.57 -22.33 -21.60
C PRO A 15 13.09 -22.33 -21.41
N ASP A 16 13.88 -22.54 -22.47
CA ASP A 16 15.33 -22.54 -22.39
C ASP A 16 15.86 -21.12 -22.24
N VAL A 17 15.28 -20.15 -22.97
CA VAL A 17 15.60 -18.73 -22.83
C VAL A 17 15.16 -18.21 -21.46
N ALA A 18 13.94 -18.53 -21.03
CA ALA A 18 13.43 -18.15 -19.71
C ALA A 18 14.35 -18.65 -18.57
N LEU A 19 14.75 -19.93 -18.64
CA LEU A 19 15.61 -20.56 -17.63
C LEU A 19 17.03 -19.98 -17.65
N LEU A 20 17.57 -19.68 -18.83
CA LEU A 20 18.87 -19.03 -18.98
C LEU A 20 18.87 -17.65 -18.30
N VAL A 21 17.90 -16.79 -18.64
CA VAL A 21 17.75 -15.44 -18.08
C VAL A 21 17.58 -15.52 -16.56
N ALA A 22 16.70 -16.39 -16.08
CA ALA A 22 16.50 -16.60 -14.64
C ALA A 22 17.78 -17.03 -13.93
N THR A 23 18.48 -18.04 -14.46
CA THR A 23 19.73 -18.55 -13.86
C THR A 23 20.81 -17.46 -13.79
N VAL A 24 20.92 -16.63 -14.83
CA VAL A 24 21.89 -15.52 -14.86
C VAL A 24 21.55 -14.48 -13.79
N LEU A 25 20.29 -14.08 -13.67
CA LEU A 25 19.86 -13.08 -12.69
C LEU A 25 19.97 -13.59 -11.25
N GLU A 26 19.58 -14.84 -10.98
CA GLU A 26 19.72 -15.44 -9.65
C GLU A 26 21.19 -15.55 -9.24
N ARG A 27 22.03 -16.17 -10.08
CA ARG A 27 23.40 -16.51 -9.70
C ARG A 27 24.38 -15.35 -9.77
N ARG A 28 24.13 -14.37 -10.66
CA ARG A 28 25.08 -13.28 -10.91
C ARG A 28 24.57 -11.91 -10.47
N ALA A 29 23.26 -11.67 -10.46
CA ALA A 29 22.68 -10.41 -10.00
C ALA A 29 22.12 -10.49 -8.56
N GLY A 30 21.95 -11.69 -7.99
CA GLY A 30 21.41 -11.88 -6.64
C GLY A 30 19.91 -11.59 -6.54
N CYS A 31 19.18 -11.74 -7.65
CA CYS A 31 17.73 -11.53 -7.69
C CYS A 31 16.97 -12.78 -7.23
N ILE A 32 15.76 -12.58 -6.74
CA ILE A 32 14.74 -13.64 -6.61
C ILE A 32 13.95 -13.62 -7.91
N VAL A 33 13.91 -14.74 -8.64
CA VAL A 33 13.29 -14.78 -9.97
C VAL A 33 12.08 -15.69 -10.01
N ASP A 34 10.98 -15.19 -10.57
CA ASP A 34 9.81 -15.95 -10.95
C ASP A 34 9.75 -16.05 -12.49
N ILE A 35 9.22 -17.15 -13.03
CA ILE A 35 9.06 -17.35 -14.48
C ILE A 35 7.57 -17.46 -14.85
N ALA A 36 7.18 -16.83 -15.95
CA ALA A 36 5.92 -17.00 -16.65
C ALA A 36 6.16 -17.39 -18.11
N ALA A 37 5.32 -18.27 -18.65
CA ALA A 37 5.47 -18.76 -20.02
C ALA A 37 4.64 -17.96 -21.05
N ASP A 38 3.75 -17.09 -20.57
CA ASP A 38 2.86 -16.30 -21.41
C ASP A 38 2.38 -15.02 -20.69
N GLY A 39 1.79 -14.10 -21.43
CA GLY A 39 1.28 -12.86 -20.88
C GLY A 39 0.20 -13.01 -19.80
N PRO A 40 -0.83 -13.87 -19.95
CA PRO A 40 -1.83 -14.10 -18.90
C PRO A 40 -1.24 -14.58 -17.56
N SER A 41 -0.38 -15.60 -17.60
CA SER A 41 0.31 -16.11 -16.41
C SER A 41 1.31 -15.09 -15.85
N ALA A 42 1.90 -14.25 -16.69
CA ALA A 42 2.73 -13.14 -16.25
C ALA A 42 1.92 -12.11 -15.44
N ILE A 43 0.72 -11.73 -15.90
CA ILE A 43 -0.15 -10.81 -15.15
C ILE A 43 -0.56 -11.40 -13.81
N GLU A 44 -0.96 -12.68 -13.79
CA GLU A 44 -1.35 -13.37 -12.55
C GLU A 44 -0.20 -13.39 -11.55
N ARG A 45 0.99 -13.84 -11.98
CA ARG A 45 2.19 -13.88 -11.15
C ARG A 45 2.64 -12.50 -10.73
N ALA A 46 2.57 -11.50 -11.62
CA ALA A 46 2.96 -10.15 -11.29
C ALA A 46 2.02 -9.52 -10.25
N CYS A 47 0.72 -9.79 -10.32
CA CYS A 47 -0.23 -9.36 -9.28
C CYS A 47 0.03 -10.07 -7.93
N ALA A 48 0.38 -11.36 -7.96
CA ALA A 48 0.61 -12.15 -6.75
C ALA A 48 1.96 -11.82 -6.08
N GLN A 49 3.04 -11.78 -6.86
CA GLN A 49 4.43 -11.67 -6.39
C GLN A 49 4.95 -10.23 -6.40
N GLN A 50 4.26 -9.35 -7.12
CA GLN A 50 4.54 -7.92 -7.24
C GLN A 50 6.03 -7.59 -7.43
N PRO A 51 6.61 -8.02 -8.57
CA PRO A 51 8.03 -7.88 -8.83
C PRO A 51 8.49 -6.41 -8.83
N ASP A 52 9.77 -6.20 -8.60
CA ASP A 52 10.41 -4.89 -8.76
C ASP A 52 10.56 -4.55 -10.24
N LEU A 53 10.84 -5.57 -11.05
CA LEU A 53 11.12 -5.50 -12.48
C LEU A 53 10.54 -6.72 -13.23
N VAL A 54 10.02 -6.52 -14.43
CA VAL A 54 9.61 -7.57 -15.37
C VAL A 54 10.55 -7.58 -16.56
N VAL A 55 11.09 -8.74 -16.92
CA VAL A 55 11.82 -8.96 -18.17
C VAL A 55 10.92 -9.79 -19.07
N THR A 56 10.43 -9.25 -20.18
CA THR A 56 9.49 -9.95 -21.06
C THR A 56 10.01 -10.05 -22.49
N ASP A 57 9.78 -11.18 -23.15
CA ASP A 57 9.93 -11.27 -24.60
C ASP A 57 8.83 -10.49 -25.33
N ILE A 58 9.14 -9.93 -26.50
CA ILE A 58 8.14 -9.30 -27.38
C ILE A 58 7.26 -10.35 -28.06
N GLU A 59 7.87 -11.39 -28.61
CA GLU A 59 7.26 -12.30 -29.58
C GLU A 59 6.65 -13.53 -28.89
N MET A 60 5.64 -13.30 -28.04
CA MET A 60 4.92 -14.38 -27.38
C MET A 60 3.54 -14.63 -28.02
N PRO A 61 3.08 -15.89 -28.10
CA PRO A 61 1.72 -16.22 -28.53
C PRO A 61 0.64 -15.56 -27.68
N GLY A 62 -0.41 -15.05 -28.33
CA GLY A 62 -1.54 -14.42 -27.64
C GLY A 62 -1.22 -13.00 -27.20
N LEU A 63 -0.98 -12.80 -25.89
CA LEU A 63 -0.64 -11.49 -25.35
C LEU A 63 0.87 -11.26 -25.47
N ASN A 64 1.26 -10.50 -26.51
CA ASN A 64 2.67 -10.16 -26.77
C ASN A 64 3.26 -9.25 -25.68
N GLY A 65 4.59 -9.14 -25.63
CA GLY A 65 5.29 -8.37 -24.59
C GLY A 65 4.91 -6.89 -24.52
N LEU A 66 4.58 -6.25 -25.64
CA LEU A 66 4.16 -4.84 -25.65
C LEU A 66 2.75 -4.65 -25.09
N ASP A 67 1.83 -5.57 -25.38
CA ASP A 67 0.49 -5.55 -24.80
C ASP A 67 0.52 -5.93 -23.31
N LEU A 68 1.42 -6.84 -22.92
CA LEU A 68 1.72 -7.11 -21.52
C LEU A 68 2.21 -5.84 -20.80
N VAL A 69 3.14 -5.07 -21.37
CA VAL A 69 3.60 -3.81 -20.77
C VAL A 69 2.43 -2.86 -20.51
N LYS A 70 1.47 -2.72 -21.45
CA LYS A 70 0.29 -1.87 -21.25
C LYS A 70 -0.57 -2.33 -20.07
N GLU A 71 -0.83 -3.63 -19.97
CA GLU A 71 -1.60 -4.19 -18.84
C GLU A 71 -0.84 -4.02 -17.51
N LEU A 72 0.47 -4.25 -17.51
CA LEU A 72 1.32 -4.03 -16.35
C LEU A 72 1.35 -2.55 -15.94
N ARG A 73 1.38 -1.60 -16.87
CA ARG A 73 1.31 -0.17 -16.57
C ARG A 73 -0.02 0.25 -15.97
N ARG A 74 -1.13 -0.37 -16.36
CA ARG A 74 -2.46 -0.11 -15.77
C ARG A 74 -2.58 -0.66 -14.35
N ARG A 75 -2.01 -1.84 -14.11
CA ARG A 75 -2.13 -2.54 -12.82
C ARG A 75 -0.99 -2.21 -11.86
N MET A 76 0.18 -1.86 -12.36
CA MET A 76 1.40 -1.63 -11.58
C MET A 76 2.26 -0.57 -12.27
N PRO A 77 1.81 0.69 -12.39
CA PRO A 77 2.57 1.75 -13.07
C PRO A 77 4.01 1.96 -12.57
N CYS A 78 4.36 1.50 -11.36
CA CYS A 78 5.72 1.64 -10.81
C CYS A 78 6.64 0.40 -11.02
N VAL A 79 6.17 -0.65 -11.69
CA VAL A 79 7.04 -1.81 -12.02
C VAL A 79 7.99 -1.43 -13.15
N SER A 80 9.28 -1.74 -13.05
CA SER A 80 10.16 -1.54 -14.20
C SER A 80 9.93 -2.66 -15.22
N VAL A 81 9.97 -2.37 -16.52
CA VAL A 81 9.75 -3.36 -17.57
C VAL A 81 10.86 -3.29 -18.60
N VAL A 82 11.62 -4.38 -18.73
CA VAL A 82 12.63 -4.62 -19.75
C VAL A 82 12.02 -5.54 -20.79
N VAL A 83 12.22 -5.20 -22.06
CA VAL A 83 11.64 -5.95 -23.17
C VAL A 83 12.76 -6.58 -24.01
N MET A 84 12.69 -7.89 -24.22
CA MET A 84 13.63 -8.66 -25.04
C MET A 84 13.09 -8.81 -26.46
N THR A 85 13.92 -8.60 -27.48
CA THR A 85 13.49 -8.65 -28.88
C THR A 85 14.52 -9.30 -29.78
N ALA A 86 14.08 -10.05 -30.79
CA ALA A 86 14.97 -10.57 -31.84
C ALA A 86 15.44 -9.48 -32.82
N HIS A 87 14.67 -8.41 -33.03
CA HIS A 87 14.99 -7.37 -34.02
C HIS A 87 14.51 -5.98 -33.58
N VAL A 88 15.41 -4.99 -33.62
CA VAL A 88 15.04 -3.57 -33.50
C VAL A 88 14.56 -3.07 -34.86
N SER A 89 13.32 -3.39 -35.24
CA SER A 89 12.71 -2.78 -36.43
C SER A 89 12.24 -1.35 -36.12
N VAL A 90 12.12 -0.50 -37.14
CA VAL A 90 11.59 0.87 -36.98
C VAL A 90 10.16 0.85 -36.44
N ASP A 91 9.35 -0.14 -36.85
CA ASP A 91 7.97 -0.28 -36.37
C ASP A 91 7.89 -0.70 -34.90
N TYR A 92 8.82 -1.55 -34.44
CA TYR A 92 8.97 -1.88 -33.03
C TYR A 92 9.47 -0.67 -32.23
N ALA A 93 10.44 0.10 -32.75
CA ALA A 93 10.93 1.30 -32.09
C ALA A 93 9.84 2.38 -31.92
N VAL A 94 8.97 2.56 -32.92
CA VAL A 94 7.84 3.51 -32.84
C VAL A 94 6.77 3.01 -31.87
N SER A 95 6.47 1.71 -31.87
CA SER A 95 5.53 1.11 -30.93
C SER A 95 6.07 1.11 -29.49
N ALA A 96 7.38 0.91 -29.33
CA ALA A 96 8.13 1.01 -28.07
C ALA A 96 8.13 2.43 -27.51
N LEU A 97 8.28 3.47 -28.34
CA LEU A 97 8.12 4.85 -27.87
C LEU A 97 6.70 5.14 -27.36
N ARG A 98 5.69 4.41 -27.85
CA ARG A 98 4.30 4.52 -27.40
C ARG A 98 3.99 3.67 -26.17
N VAL A 99 4.74 2.60 -25.96
CA VAL A 99 4.56 1.64 -24.87
C VAL A 99 5.68 1.90 -23.88
N GLN A 100 5.37 2.52 -22.73
CA GLN A 100 6.33 3.02 -21.72
C GLN A 100 7.24 1.95 -21.07
N ALA A 101 7.89 1.07 -21.83
CA ALA A 101 8.93 0.16 -21.36
C ALA A 101 10.17 0.97 -20.97
N ASP A 102 10.90 0.50 -19.96
CA ASP A 102 12.05 1.21 -19.39
C ASP A 102 13.34 0.90 -20.15
N GLU A 103 13.47 -0.29 -20.76
CA GLU A 103 14.65 -0.69 -21.53
C GLU A 103 14.33 -1.79 -22.56
N PHE A 104 15.15 -1.88 -23.62
CA PHE A 104 15.07 -2.94 -24.62
C PHE A 104 16.40 -3.70 -24.74
N LEU A 105 16.34 -5.03 -24.78
CA LEU A 105 17.49 -5.91 -24.96
C LEU A 105 17.33 -6.73 -26.25
N THR A 106 18.35 -6.77 -27.09
CA THR A 106 18.35 -7.58 -28.30
C THR A 106 18.81 -9.01 -28.02
N LYS A 107 18.10 -10.00 -28.57
CA LYS A 107 18.53 -11.40 -28.62
C LYS A 107 19.57 -11.59 -29.74
N PRO A 108 20.64 -12.40 -29.53
CA PRO A 108 20.96 -13.14 -28.32
C PRO A 108 21.42 -12.21 -27.19
N ILE A 109 20.93 -12.49 -25.98
CA ILE A 109 21.13 -11.61 -24.82
C ILE A 109 22.55 -11.77 -24.31
N ASP A 110 23.29 -10.67 -24.24
CA ASP A 110 24.55 -10.63 -23.50
C ASP A 110 24.26 -10.63 -21.99
N ASN A 111 24.74 -11.67 -21.30
CA ASN A 111 24.58 -11.83 -19.87
C ASN A 111 25.12 -10.64 -19.08
N ALA A 112 26.23 -10.03 -19.52
CA ALA A 112 26.78 -8.86 -18.82
C ALA A 112 25.83 -7.65 -18.92
N HIS A 113 25.31 -7.41 -20.13
CA HIS A 113 24.38 -6.32 -20.39
C HIS A 113 23.02 -6.49 -19.70
N LEU A 114 22.50 -7.73 -19.62
CA LEU A 114 21.29 -8.06 -18.86
C LEU A 114 21.45 -7.73 -17.37
N ILE A 115 22.56 -8.16 -16.77
CA ILE A 115 22.84 -7.92 -15.34
C ILE A 115 22.94 -6.41 -15.07
N GLU A 116 23.71 -5.70 -15.88
CA GLU A 116 23.89 -4.25 -15.74
C GLU A 116 22.56 -3.50 -15.85
N THR A 117 21.74 -3.85 -16.84
CA THR A 117 20.43 -3.25 -17.06
C THR A 117 19.50 -3.45 -15.87
N VAL A 118 19.35 -4.69 -15.40
CA VAL A 118 18.48 -5.02 -14.27
C VAL A 118 18.97 -4.33 -13.00
N GLN A 119 20.27 -4.38 -12.71
CA GLN A 119 20.84 -3.73 -11.52
C GLN A 119 20.65 -2.21 -11.57
N ARG A 120 20.87 -1.57 -12.73
CA ARG A 120 20.68 -0.14 -12.91
C ARG A 120 19.22 0.27 -12.68
N LEU A 121 18.26 -0.40 -13.31
CA LEU A 121 16.84 -0.06 -13.17
C LEU A 121 16.33 -0.28 -11.73
N VAL A 122 16.75 -1.37 -11.08
CA VAL A 122 16.46 -1.61 -9.66
C VAL A 122 17.08 -0.52 -8.78
N ALA A 123 18.33 -0.13 -9.03
CA ALA A 123 19.00 0.92 -8.28
C ALA A 123 18.37 2.31 -8.51
N GLU A 124 17.96 2.64 -9.73
CA GLU A 124 17.26 3.87 -10.08
C GLU A 124 15.90 3.95 -9.37
N LYS A 125 15.13 2.86 -9.39
CA LYS A 125 13.87 2.75 -8.64
C LYS A 125 14.11 2.96 -7.14
N ARG A 126 15.04 2.22 -6.54
CA ARG A 126 15.42 2.39 -5.12
C ARG A 126 15.89 3.80 -4.81
N ARG A 127 16.65 4.43 -5.71
CA ARG A 127 17.12 5.81 -5.54
C ARG A 127 15.96 6.80 -5.59
N ARG A 128 15.03 6.64 -6.55
CA ARG A 128 13.82 7.47 -6.63
C ARG A 128 13.00 7.33 -5.35
N ASP A 129 12.84 6.11 -4.87
CA ASP A 129 12.11 5.83 -3.63
C ASP A 129 12.81 6.45 -2.42
N ARG A 130 14.16 6.38 -2.34
CA ARG A 130 14.98 7.03 -1.28
C ARG A 130 15.05 8.55 -1.36
N GLN A 131 14.93 9.14 -2.56
CA GLN A 131 15.01 10.59 -2.77
C GLN A 131 13.69 11.31 -2.50
N ARG A 132 12.59 10.55 -2.38
CA ARG A 132 11.33 11.06 -1.88
C ARG A 132 11.51 11.50 -0.42
N ALA A 133 11.06 12.70 -0.09
CA ALA A 133 11.02 13.12 1.32
C ALA A 133 10.02 12.22 2.08
N PRO A 134 10.39 11.70 3.26
CA PRO A 134 9.48 10.89 4.05
C PRO A 134 8.27 11.72 4.43
N LYS A 135 7.09 11.14 4.26
CA LYS A 135 5.84 11.76 4.69
C LYS A 135 5.72 11.60 6.20
N ARG A 136 5.06 12.57 6.83
CA ARG A 136 4.72 12.49 8.25
C ARG A 136 3.25 12.17 8.37
N VAL A 137 2.95 10.95 8.76
CA VAL A 137 1.61 10.38 8.80
C VAL A 137 1.09 10.44 10.23
N LEU A 138 -0.12 10.98 10.39
CA LEU A 138 -0.86 10.91 11.66
C LEU A 138 -2.16 10.13 11.45
N ALA A 139 -2.31 8.98 12.08
CA ALA A 139 -3.57 8.25 12.11
C ALA A 139 -4.26 8.46 13.47
N VAL A 140 -5.51 8.88 13.47
CA VAL A 140 -6.27 9.24 14.67
C VAL A 140 -7.45 8.30 14.85
N GLY A 141 -7.45 7.57 15.96
CA GLY A 141 -8.53 6.68 16.41
C GLY A 141 -9.19 7.16 17.71
N ALA A 142 -10.41 6.69 17.95
CA ALA A 142 -11.12 6.93 19.20
C ALA A 142 -10.68 5.90 20.26
N HIS A 143 -10.52 4.65 19.85
CA HIS A 143 -10.20 3.50 20.68
C HIS A 143 -8.99 2.73 20.14
N PRO A 144 -8.32 1.92 20.98
CA PRO A 144 -7.39 0.90 20.52
C PRO A 144 -8.07 0.00 19.48
N ASP A 145 -7.38 -0.37 18.39
CA ASP A 145 -7.84 -1.16 17.23
C ASP A 145 -8.43 -0.38 16.02
N ASP A 146 -8.98 0.82 16.25
CA ASP A 146 -9.68 1.59 15.20
C ASP A 146 -8.84 1.84 13.95
N VAL A 147 -7.59 2.26 14.18
CA VAL A 147 -6.66 2.68 13.13
C VAL A 147 -6.17 1.48 12.34
N GLU A 148 -5.87 0.39 13.03
CA GLU A 148 -5.41 -0.87 12.44
C GLU A 148 -6.51 -1.51 11.59
N ILE A 149 -7.78 -1.44 12.05
CA ILE A 149 -8.94 -1.91 11.29
C ILE A 149 -9.14 -1.06 10.04
N GLY A 150 -9.12 0.27 10.18
CA GLY A 150 -9.43 1.19 9.09
C GLY A 150 -8.35 1.29 8.02
N VAL A 151 -7.10 1.46 8.45
CA VAL A 151 -5.94 1.80 7.60
C VAL A 151 -4.66 1.02 7.91
N GLY A 152 -4.73 -0.12 8.61
CA GLY A 152 -3.54 -0.91 8.96
C GLY A 152 -2.69 -1.31 7.75
N GLY A 153 -3.30 -1.65 6.61
CA GLY A 153 -2.58 -1.98 5.38
C GLY A 153 -1.90 -0.76 4.74
N THR A 154 -2.58 0.39 4.74
CA THR A 154 -2.05 1.67 4.28
C THR A 154 -0.88 2.13 5.18
N LEU A 155 -0.97 1.94 6.50
CA LEU A 155 0.12 2.25 7.42
C LEU A 155 1.32 1.31 7.24
N ALA A 156 1.10 0.03 6.98
CA ALA A 156 2.18 -0.89 6.63
C ALA A 156 2.86 -0.48 5.30
N ALA A 157 2.10 0.04 4.33
CA ALA A 157 2.65 0.60 3.10
C ALA A 157 3.51 1.85 3.36
N HIS A 158 3.07 2.73 4.27
CA HIS A 158 3.86 3.87 4.72
C HIS A 158 5.16 3.44 5.42
N ALA A 159 5.10 2.44 6.30
CA ALA A 159 6.27 1.92 7.01
C ALA A 159 7.29 1.34 6.03
N HIS A 160 6.83 0.60 5.02
CA HIS A 160 7.68 0.09 3.94
C HIS A 160 8.33 1.19 3.10
N ALA A 161 7.67 2.35 3.00
CA ALA A 161 8.18 3.52 2.29
C ALA A 161 9.05 4.44 3.15
N ASP A 162 9.45 4.01 4.36
CA ASP A 162 10.22 4.79 5.34
C ASP A 162 9.53 6.13 5.71
N ASP A 163 8.19 6.18 5.66
CA ASP A 163 7.43 7.33 6.15
C ASP A 163 7.38 7.34 7.69
N GLU A 164 7.36 8.53 8.29
CA GLU A 164 7.25 8.70 9.74
C GLU A 164 5.80 8.52 10.19
N ILE A 165 5.49 7.44 10.90
CA ILE A 165 4.12 7.13 11.33
C ILE A 165 3.91 7.53 12.78
N THR A 166 2.82 8.24 13.04
CA THR A 166 2.29 8.49 14.38
C THR A 166 0.84 8.01 14.47
N ILE A 167 0.52 7.26 15.52
CA ILE A 167 -0.83 6.86 15.87
C ILE A 167 -1.26 7.64 17.12
N LEU A 168 -2.43 8.26 17.05
CA LEU A 168 -3.08 8.94 18.16
C LEU A 168 -4.39 8.23 18.50
N THR A 169 -4.49 7.71 19.70
CA THR A 169 -5.71 7.09 20.22
C THR A 169 -6.23 7.94 21.39
N LEU A 170 -7.47 8.41 21.29
CA LEU A 170 -8.00 9.38 22.25
C LEU A 170 -8.48 8.79 23.59
N SER A 171 -8.83 7.50 23.62
CA SER A 171 -9.23 6.79 24.84
C SER A 171 -8.43 5.49 25.01
N ARG A 172 -8.37 4.97 26.24
CA ARG A 172 -7.79 3.64 26.52
C ARG A 172 -8.76 2.48 26.30
N GLY A 173 -10.00 2.75 25.90
CA GLY A 173 -11.00 1.71 25.68
C GLY A 173 -11.41 0.94 26.95
N ALA A 174 -11.43 1.60 28.11
CA ALA A 174 -11.66 0.96 29.41
C ALA A 174 -13.03 0.27 29.58
N ARG A 175 -14.02 0.52 28.71
CA ARG A 175 -15.32 -0.18 28.73
C ARG A 175 -15.33 -1.42 27.83
N GLY A 176 -14.42 -1.52 26.88
CA GLY A 176 -14.30 -2.65 25.94
C GLY A 176 -13.36 -3.78 26.39
N GLY A 177 -12.67 -3.63 27.52
CA GLY A 177 -11.70 -4.60 28.05
C GLY A 177 -10.87 -4.02 29.21
N ASP A 178 -9.88 -4.77 29.69
CA ASP A 178 -8.91 -4.28 30.68
C ASP A 178 -7.97 -3.23 30.05
N ALA A 179 -7.90 -2.03 30.64
CA ALA A 179 -7.22 -0.87 30.07
C ALA A 179 -5.70 -1.07 29.96
N ASP A 180 -5.10 -1.77 30.93
CA ASP A 180 -3.66 -2.08 30.92
C ASP A 180 -3.34 -3.06 29.80
N SER A 181 -4.14 -4.12 29.66
CA SER A 181 -4.01 -5.08 28.54
C SER A 181 -4.13 -4.40 27.19
N ARG A 182 -5.14 -3.54 26.99
CA ARG A 182 -5.36 -2.79 25.74
C ARG A 182 -4.22 -1.84 25.39
N GLN A 183 -3.60 -1.21 26.39
CA GLN A 183 -2.42 -0.37 26.16
C GLN A 183 -1.24 -1.19 25.64
N HIS A 184 -1.01 -2.40 26.17
CA HIS A 184 0.06 -3.27 25.68
C HIS A 184 -0.20 -3.73 24.23
N GLU A 185 -1.46 -4.03 23.87
CA GLU A 185 -1.85 -4.39 22.50
C GLU A 185 -1.56 -3.25 21.51
N SER A 186 -1.98 -2.02 21.83
CA SER A 186 -1.68 -0.84 20.99
C SER A 186 -0.18 -0.58 20.86
N LEU A 187 0.59 -0.79 21.93
CA LEU A 187 2.04 -0.64 21.88
C LEU A 187 2.68 -1.67 20.96
N ALA A 188 2.25 -2.93 21.02
CA ALA A 188 2.74 -3.99 20.15
C ALA A 188 2.44 -3.70 18.66
N ALA A 189 1.21 -3.29 18.35
CA ALA A 189 0.83 -2.91 16.99
C ALA A 189 1.63 -1.69 16.47
N ALA A 190 1.85 -0.69 17.32
CA ALA A 190 2.66 0.47 16.97
C ALA A 190 4.14 0.10 16.74
N GLU A 191 4.72 -0.76 17.59
CA GLU A 191 6.09 -1.25 17.44
C GLU A 191 6.26 -2.03 16.13
N MET A 192 5.27 -2.84 15.76
CA MET A 192 5.26 -3.55 14.48
C MET A 192 5.28 -2.62 13.26
N LEU A 193 4.70 -1.42 13.35
CA LEU A 193 4.73 -0.42 12.29
C LEU A 193 5.96 0.49 12.36
N GLY A 194 6.79 0.40 13.42
CA GLY A 194 7.78 1.43 13.72
C GLY A 194 7.14 2.79 14.02
N ALA A 195 5.87 2.79 14.46
CA ALA A 195 5.08 3.98 14.68
C ALA A 195 5.27 4.55 16.09
N ARG A 196 5.20 5.88 16.20
CA ARG A 196 5.07 6.56 17.49
C ARG A 196 3.62 6.50 17.96
N LEU A 197 3.37 6.06 19.19
CA LEU A 197 2.02 6.02 19.78
C LEU A 197 1.80 7.16 20.79
N PHE A 198 0.69 7.88 20.62
CA PHE A 198 0.12 8.75 21.65
C PHE A 198 -1.20 8.16 22.12
N LEU A 199 -1.24 7.72 23.39
CA LEU A 199 -2.45 7.26 24.04
C LEU A 199 -2.94 8.30 25.03
N LYS A 200 -4.11 8.89 24.77
CA LYS A 200 -4.79 9.82 25.68
C LYS A 200 -5.78 9.04 26.57
N ASP A 201 -6.26 9.71 27.60
CA ASP A 201 -7.08 9.10 28.66
C ASP A 201 -8.47 9.72 28.72
N LEU A 202 -9.08 10.01 27.56
CA LEU A 202 -10.47 10.43 27.53
C LEU A 202 -11.36 9.26 27.95
N ILE A 203 -12.50 9.60 28.56
CA ILE A 203 -13.48 8.61 29.03
C ILE A 203 -14.08 7.92 27.81
N ASP A 204 -13.89 6.60 27.77
CA ASP A 204 -14.44 5.72 26.75
C ASP A 204 -15.96 5.86 26.68
N THR A 205 -16.52 5.92 25.45
CA THR A 205 -17.93 6.18 25.13
C THR A 205 -18.45 7.56 25.51
N GLU A 206 -17.57 8.45 26.01
CA GLU A 206 -17.91 9.82 26.42
C GLU A 206 -16.88 10.82 25.85
N ILE A 207 -16.29 10.52 24.69
CA ILE A 207 -15.33 11.43 24.05
C ILE A 207 -16.05 12.75 23.71
N PRO A 208 -15.60 13.91 24.24
CA PRO A 208 -16.29 15.17 24.04
C PRO A 208 -16.28 15.57 22.57
N ASN A 209 -17.44 15.99 22.05
CA ASN A 209 -17.49 16.71 20.79
C ASN A 209 -16.86 18.10 20.95
N GLY A 210 -16.04 18.51 19.99
CA GLY A 210 -15.52 19.87 19.90
C GLY A 210 -14.26 20.16 20.75
N GLY A 211 -14.27 21.31 21.45
CA GLY A 211 -13.06 22.01 21.92
C GLY A 211 -12.01 21.18 22.68
N PRO A 212 -12.37 20.34 23.68
CA PRO A 212 -11.38 19.53 24.41
C PRO A 212 -10.63 18.54 23.50
N SER A 213 -11.35 17.81 22.66
CA SER A 213 -10.78 16.82 21.73
C SER A 213 -9.95 17.52 20.65
N VAL A 214 -10.43 18.67 20.13
CA VAL A 214 -9.68 19.48 19.16
C VAL A 214 -8.33 19.91 19.73
N ARG A 215 -8.27 20.39 20.98
CA ARG A 215 -7.00 20.82 21.59
C ARG A 215 -6.00 19.67 21.75
N LEU A 216 -6.46 18.50 22.18
CA LEU A 216 -5.60 17.32 22.31
C LEU A 216 -5.01 16.89 20.96
N ILE A 217 -5.79 16.98 19.88
CA ILE A 217 -5.32 16.67 18.53
C ILE A 217 -4.39 17.79 18.02
N GLU A 218 -4.71 19.07 18.26
CA GLU A 218 -3.86 20.20 17.88
C GLU A 218 -2.47 20.15 18.53
N GLU A 219 -2.36 19.70 19.79
CA GLU A 219 -1.08 19.46 20.47
C GLU A 219 -0.21 18.45 19.70
N VAL A 220 -0.81 17.30 19.32
CA VAL A 220 -0.10 16.26 18.58
C VAL A 220 0.23 16.72 17.15
N VAL A 221 -0.68 17.44 16.48
CA VAL A 221 -0.45 18.02 15.16
C VAL A 221 0.70 19.04 15.20
N ALA A 222 0.79 19.86 16.25
CA ALA A 222 1.88 20.83 16.40
C ALA A 222 3.23 20.15 16.61
N GLU A 223 3.24 19.03 17.32
CA GLU A 223 4.43 18.22 17.59
C GLU A 223 4.89 17.43 16.36
N VAL A 224 3.98 16.68 15.73
CA VAL A 224 4.26 15.77 14.60
C VAL A 224 4.41 16.53 13.28
N ARG A 225 3.70 17.65 13.11
CA ARG A 225 3.60 18.42 11.85
C ARG A 225 3.28 17.51 10.65
N PRO A 226 2.19 16.72 10.71
CA PRO A 226 1.88 15.73 9.69
C PRO A 226 1.64 16.37 8.32
N THR A 227 2.01 15.67 7.26
CA THR A 227 1.62 16.00 5.88
C THR A 227 0.36 15.25 5.46
N ILE A 228 0.07 14.11 6.10
CA ILE A 228 -1.12 13.28 5.86
C ILE A 228 -1.79 12.94 7.18
N VAL A 229 -3.12 13.01 7.21
CA VAL A 229 -3.93 12.56 8.35
C VAL A 229 -4.99 11.55 7.93
N TYR A 230 -5.09 10.46 8.71
CA TYR A 230 -6.18 9.49 8.64
C TYR A 230 -7.04 9.56 9.90
N THR A 231 -8.36 9.48 9.76
CA THR A 231 -9.29 9.52 10.90
C THR A 231 -10.59 8.78 10.57
N HIS A 232 -11.46 8.59 11.56
CA HIS A 232 -12.83 8.12 11.34
C HIS A 232 -13.63 9.01 10.36
N SER A 233 -14.59 8.41 9.63
CA SER A 233 -15.63 9.17 8.90
C SER A 233 -16.72 9.67 9.84
N SER A 234 -17.39 10.77 9.47
CA SER A 234 -18.61 11.23 10.15
C SER A 234 -19.81 10.31 9.89
N HIS A 235 -19.76 9.50 8.83
CA HIS A 235 -20.79 8.53 8.46
C HIS A 235 -20.63 7.23 9.26
N ASP A 236 -20.74 7.32 10.59
CA ASP A 236 -20.49 6.23 11.51
C ASP A 236 -21.58 6.17 12.59
N ARG A 237 -22.03 4.97 12.99
CA ARG A 237 -23.03 4.81 14.06
C ARG A 237 -22.44 5.06 15.45
N HIS A 238 -21.15 4.85 15.66
CA HIS A 238 -20.48 5.05 16.94
C HIS A 238 -20.26 6.54 17.22
N GLN A 239 -20.70 7.00 18.38
CA GLN A 239 -20.66 8.44 18.72
C GLN A 239 -19.24 8.97 18.88
N ASP A 240 -18.35 8.20 19.50
CA ASP A 240 -16.94 8.59 19.65
C ASP A 240 -16.24 8.71 18.30
N HIS A 241 -16.53 7.84 17.33
CA HIS A 241 -15.92 7.91 15.99
C HIS A 241 -16.31 9.22 15.31
N ARG A 242 -17.60 9.61 15.39
CA ARG A 242 -18.07 10.91 14.89
C ARG A 242 -17.41 12.08 15.63
N ALA A 243 -17.28 11.99 16.96
CA ALA A 243 -16.62 13.01 17.78
C ALA A 243 -15.16 13.23 17.37
N VAL A 244 -14.43 12.13 17.19
CA VAL A 244 -13.04 12.14 16.74
C VAL A 244 -12.93 12.64 15.30
N SER A 245 -13.83 12.22 14.40
CA SER A 245 -13.87 12.70 13.02
C SER A 245 -13.99 14.23 12.97
N GLU A 246 -14.99 14.80 13.68
CA GLU A 246 -15.22 16.25 13.72
C GLU A 246 -14.01 16.99 14.33
N ALA A 247 -13.49 16.49 15.46
CA ALA A 247 -12.38 17.10 16.16
C ALA A 247 -11.09 17.07 15.30
N THR A 248 -10.80 15.95 14.64
CA THR A 248 -9.63 15.80 13.76
C THR A 248 -9.74 16.73 12.57
N ILE A 249 -10.89 16.81 11.90
CA ILE A 249 -11.09 17.70 10.74
C ILE A 249 -10.85 19.16 11.14
N ALA A 250 -11.36 19.60 12.30
CA ALA A 250 -11.16 20.96 12.81
C ALA A 250 -9.69 21.26 13.20
N ALA A 251 -9.05 20.33 13.91
CA ALA A 251 -7.65 20.46 14.36
C ALA A 251 -6.68 20.50 13.17
N THR A 252 -7.00 19.78 12.10
CA THR A 252 -6.11 19.60 10.95
C THR A 252 -6.38 20.58 9.82
N ARG A 253 -7.20 21.63 10.00
CA ARG A 253 -7.65 22.55 8.93
C ARG A 253 -6.57 23.13 7.99
N ARG A 254 -5.29 23.10 8.38
CA ARG A 254 -4.14 23.58 7.58
C ARG A 254 -3.36 22.46 6.88
N ILE A 255 -3.69 21.19 7.16
CA ILE A 255 -3.05 20.03 6.55
C ILE A 255 -3.71 19.76 5.20
N GLY A 256 -2.89 19.55 4.17
CA GLY A 256 -3.36 19.48 2.79
C GLY A 256 -3.99 18.15 2.40
N THR A 257 -3.58 17.03 3.02
CA THR A 257 -4.17 15.71 2.79
C THR A 257 -4.79 15.17 4.08
N VAL A 258 -6.12 14.98 4.07
CA VAL A 258 -6.90 14.38 5.17
C VAL A 258 -7.92 13.41 4.58
N ALA A 259 -7.89 12.17 5.04
CA ALA A 259 -8.74 11.09 4.57
C ALA A 259 -9.44 10.40 5.75
N CYS A 260 -10.69 10.03 5.54
CA CYS A 260 -11.48 9.27 6.49
C CYS A 260 -11.47 7.78 6.13
N TYR A 261 -11.20 6.91 7.09
CA TYR A 261 -11.22 5.46 6.91
C TYR A 261 -12.56 4.84 7.29
N GLN A 262 -12.79 3.63 6.79
CA GLN A 262 -13.97 2.84 7.12
C GLN A 262 -13.76 2.08 8.43
N SER A 263 -14.58 2.37 9.44
CA SER A 263 -14.68 1.54 10.64
C SER A 263 -15.69 0.40 10.44
N PRO A 264 -15.76 -0.60 11.35
CA PRO A 264 -16.82 -1.61 11.35
C PRO A 264 -18.24 -1.04 11.52
N SER A 265 -18.37 0.15 12.14
CA SER A 265 -19.64 0.82 12.40
C SER A 265 -19.99 1.91 11.39
N ALA A 266 -19.21 2.04 10.32
CA ALA A 266 -19.52 2.91 9.19
C ALA A 266 -20.90 2.61 8.61
N THR A 267 -21.67 3.66 8.32
CA THR A 267 -23.00 3.53 7.72
C THR A 267 -22.91 3.35 6.21
N ILE A 268 -24.04 3.03 5.58
CA ILE A 268 -24.17 3.00 4.11
C ILE A 268 -23.96 4.38 3.44
N GLU A 269 -23.89 5.46 4.23
CA GLU A 269 -23.60 6.81 3.73
C GLU A 269 -22.11 7.06 3.56
N TYR A 270 -21.24 6.20 4.12
CA TYR A 270 -19.81 6.24 3.87
C TYR A 270 -19.52 6.10 2.38
N ARG A 271 -18.91 7.12 1.77
CA ARG A 271 -18.70 7.21 0.32
C ARG A 271 -17.21 7.40 0.02
N PRO A 272 -16.43 6.30 -0.01
CA PRO A 272 -15.02 6.40 -0.32
C PRO A 272 -14.81 6.86 -1.77
N THR A 273 -13.82 7.73 -1.95
CA THR A 273 -13.43 8.31 -3.25
C THR A 273 -11.98 7.96 -3.61
N ARG A 274 -11.26 7.32 -2.68
CA ARG A 274 -9.92 6.77 -2.89
C ARG A 274 -9.89 5.31 -2.42
N PHE A 275 -9.05 4.54 -3.10
CA PHE A 275 -8.97 3.10 -2.92
C PHE A 275 -7.49 2.72 -2.87
N THR A 276 -6.95 2.60 -1.67
CA THR A 276 -5.52 2.31 -1.45
C THR A 276 -5.30 0.81 -1.58
N ARG A 277 -4.43 0.42 -2.49
CA ARG A 277 -4.05 -0.98 -2.71
C ARG A 277 -3.15 -1.48 -1.59
N ILE A 278 -3.55 -2.58 -0.96
CA ILE A 278 -2.88 -3.14 0.22
C ILE A 278 -2.54 -4.62 0.05
N GLU A 279 -2.51 -5.17 -1.15
CA GLU A 279 -2.24 -6.60 -1.37
C GLU A 279 -0.89 -7.04 -0.81
N ARG A 280 0.15 -6.21 -0.92
CA ARG A 280 1.48 -6.48 -0.33
C ARG A 280 1.46 -6.44 1.20
N PHE A 281 0.43 -5.83 1.77
CA PHE A 281 0.36 -5.42 3.17
C PHE A 281 -0.84 -6.01 3.90
N LEU A 282 -1.63 -6.87 3.24
CA LEU A 282 -2.81 -7.48 3.82
C LEU A 282 -2.43 -8.42 4.96
N GLU A 283 -1.42 -9.28 4.75
CA GLU A 283 -0.91 -10.14 5.83
C GLU A 283 -0.43 -9.30 7.01
N ARG A 284 0.33 -8.23 6.75
CA ARG A 284 0.79 -7.32 7.81
C ARG A 284 -0.38 -6.66 8.54
N LYS A 285 -1.45 -6.28 7.84
CA LYS A 285 -2.68 -5.78 8.47
C LYS A 285 -3.31 -6.82 9.40
N LEU A 286 -3.39 -8.08 8.97
CA LEU A 286 -3.94 -9.15 9.80
C LEU A 286 -3.10 -9.37 11.07
N GLU A 287 -1.77 -9.39 10.94
CA GLU A 287 -0.86 -9.48 12.11
C GLU A 287 -1.05 -8.29 13.08
N LEU A 288 -1.30 -7.08 12.58
CA LEU A 288 -1.60 -5.92 13.44
C LEU A 288 -2.89 -6.14 14.23
N LEU A 289 -3.92 -6.71 13.60
CA LEU A 289 -5.18 -7.00 14.26
C LEU A 289 -5.07 -8.15 15.27
N GLU A 290 -4.19 -9.12 15.03
CA GLU A 290 -3.87 -10.19 15.99
C GLU A 290 -3.28 -9.67 17.30
N CYS A 291 -2.64 -8.49 17.29
CA CYS A 291 -2.18 -7.84 18.51
C CYS A 291 -3.32 -7.53 19.48
N PHE A 292 -4.54 -7.34 18.98
CA PHE A 292 -5.75 -7.08 19.76
C PHE A 292 -6.49 -8.39 20.12
N GLY A 293 -5.75 -9.49 20.19
CA GLY A 293 -6.24 -10.85 20.35
C GLY A 293 -7.06 -11.10 21.62
N THR A 294 -6.90 -10.31 22.69
CA THR A 294 -7.79 -10.43 23.87
C THR A 294 -9.26 -10.12 23.54
N GLN A 295 -9.52 -9.58 22.36
CA GLN A 295 -10.84 -9.18 21.88
C GLN A 295 -11.49 -10.15 20.89
N THR A 296 -10.73 -11.11 20.34
CA THR A 296 -11.18 -12.01 19.25
C THR A 296 -12.31 -12.97 19.62
N ALA A 297 -12.48 -13.31 20.90
CA ALA A 297 -13.56 -14.20 21.33
C ALA A 297 -14.96 -13.56 21.31
N SER A 298 -15.09 -12.26 20.99
CA SER A 298 -16.37 -11.52 21.11
C SER A 298 -16.69 -10.51 20.00
N ARG A 299 -15.83 -10.36 18.98
CA ARG A 299 -15.94 -9.29 17.97
C ARG A 299 -15.72 -9.81 16.55
N ASP A 300 -16.81 -10.13 15.86
CA ASP A 300 -16.82 -10.67 14.49
C ASP A 300 -16.08 -9.78 13.47
N TYR A 301 -15.95 -8.49 13.73
CA TYR A 301 -15.26 -7.55 12.82
C TYR A 301 -13.73 -7.63 12.88
N LEU A 302 -13.15 -8.30 13.90
CA LEU A 302 -11.72 -8.60 13.98
C LEU A 302 -11.38 -9.94 13.31
N ASP A 303 -12.39 -10.67 12.83
CA ASP A 303 -12.17 -11.94 12.13
C ASP A 303 -11.32 -11.71 10.85
N PRO A 304 -10.21 -12.46 10.66
CA PRO A 304 -9.34 -12.30 9.50
C PRO A 304 -10.06 -12.48 8.15
N GLU A 305 -11.05 -13.38 8.08
CA GLU A 305 -11.84 -13.57 6.87
C GLU A 305 -12.75 -12.37 6.61
N PHE A 306 -13.36 -11.80 7.65
CA PHE A 306 -14.20 -10.60 7.51
C PHE A 306 -13.41 -9.40 6.99
N VAL A 307 -12.22 -9.17 7.56
CA VAL A 307 -11.29 -8.09 7.15
C VAL A 307 -10.86 -8.30 5.70
N THR A 308 -10.46 -9.53 5.35
CA THR A 308 -10.06 -9.90 3.99
C THR A 308 -11.21 -9.73 2.99
N ALA A 309 -12.43 -10.14 3.36
CA ALA A 309 -13.60 -10.02 2.51
C ALA A 309 -13.95 -8.54 2.25
N THR A 310 -13.81 -7.67 3.24
CA THR A 310 -14.04 -6.23 3.09
C THR A 310 -12.98 -5.62 2.15
N ALA A 311 -11.70 -5.97 2.33
CA ALA A 311 -10.65 -5.50 1.43
C ALA A 311 -10.85 -5.96 -0.03
N ARG A 312 -11.30 -7.20 -0.23
CA ARG A 312 -11.65 -7.75 -1.55
C ARG A 312 -12.88 -7.09 -2.15
N TYR A 313 -13.90 -6.79 -1.33
CA TYR A 313 -15.10 -6.10 -1.80
C TYR A 313 -14.75 -4.75 -2.42
N TRP A 314 -13.88 -3.98 -1.76
CA TRP A 314 -13.47 -2.67 -2.25
C TRP A 314 -12.48 -2.73 -3.42
N SER A 315 -11.76 -3.84 -3.61
CA SER A 315 -10.84 -3.99 -4.74
C SER A 315 -11.54 -3.94 -6.10
N ARG A 316 -12.86 -4.18 -6.16
CA ARG A 316 -13.67 -3.97 -7.37
C ARG A 316 -13.66 -2.53 -7.88
N PHE A 317 -13.34 -1.56 -7.03
CA PHE A 317 -13.24 -0.14 -7.39
C PHE A 317 -11.81 0.36 -7.54
N GLY A 318 -10.86 -0.17 -6.74
CA GLY A 318 -9.45 0.24 -6.77
C GLY A 318 -8.55 -0.59 -7.69
N GLY A 319 -9.07 -1.69 -8.25
CA GLY A 319 -8.26 -2.70 -8.93
C GLY A 319 -7.48 -3.58 -7.96
N GLY A 320 -6.97 -4.71 -8.47
CA GLY A 320 -6.22 -5.67 -7.67
C GLY A 320 -7.07 -6.57 -6.76
N THR A 321 -6.49 -7.13 -5.69
CA THR A 321 -7.13 -8.18 -4.87
C THR A 321 -7.46 -7.76 -3.44
N ALA A 322 -6.95 -6.62 -2.95
CA ALA A 322 -7.22 -6.11 -1.61
C ALA A 322 -6.99 -4.59 -1.55
N VAL A 323 -7.99 -3.87 -1.05
CA VAL A 323 -8.02 -2.40 -1.01
C VAL A 323 -8.58 -1.91 0.32
N GLU A 324 -8.00 -0.83 0.84
CA GLU A 324 -8.62 0.00 1.88
C GLU A 324 -9.33 1.20 1.26
N PRO A 325 -10.64 1.37 1.51
CA PRO A 325 -11.41 2.51 1.01
C PRO A 325 -11.19 3.75 1.87
N LEU A 326 -11.03 4.91 1.25
CA LEU A 326 -10.85 6.19 1.93
C LEU A 326 -11.81 7.25 1.38
N GLU A 327 -12.52 7.91 2.28
CA GLU A 327 -13.36 9.08 1.99
C GLU A 327 -12.51 10.35 2.14
N MET A 328 -12.19 11.01 1.02
CA MET A 328 -11.32 12.19 1.04
C MET A 328 -12.04 13.42 1.57
N VAL A 329 -11.46 14.04 2.60
CA VAL A 329 -11.87 15.38 3.06
C VAL A 329 -11.18 16.46 2.22
N ARG A 330 -9.88 16.27 1.95
CA ARG A 330 -9.04 17.13 1.12
C ARG A 330 -7.75 16.41 0.72
N GLU A 331 -7.17 16.81 -0.40
CA GLU A 331 -5.99 16.18 -0.99
C GLU A 331 -5.11 17.24 -1.65
N SER A 332 -3.85 17.33 -1.24
CA SER A 332 -2.81 18.15 -1.89
C SER A 332 -1.58 17.35 -2.29
N GLU A 333 -1.43 16.16 -1.72
CA GLU A 333 -0.36 15.20 -1.95
C GLU A 333 -0.98 13.80 -2.02
N ASP A 334 -0.39 12.91 -2.81
CA ASP A 334 -0.79 11.51 -2.87
C ASP A 334 -0.69 10.85 -1.49
N ILE A 335 -1.48 9.82 -1.24
CA ILE A 335 -1.56 9.09 0.04
C ILE A 335 -0.30 8.22 0.22
N VAL A 336 -0.05 7.26 -0.67
CA VAL A 336 1.21 6.49 -0.75
C VAL A 336 1.82 6.71 -2.13
N SER A 337 3.13 6.98 -2.23
CA SER A 337 3.80 7.10 -3.54
C SER A 337 4.02 5.71 -4.13
N SER A 338 2.98 5.13 -4.71
CA SER A 338 3.06 4.29 -5.91
C SER A 338 1.63 3.92 -6.32
N TYR A 339 1.43 3.88 -7.64
CA TYR A 339 0.19 3.60 -8.35
C TYR A 339 -0.64 4.84 -8.75
N GLU A 340 -0.27 5.44 -9.88
CA GLU A 340 -1.04 6.47 -10.59
C GLU A 340 -2.54 6.11 -10.62
N HIS A 341 -3.34 7.07 -10.16
CA HIS A 341 -4.80 6.99 -10.07
C HIS A 341 -5.43 6.66 -11.42
N LEU A 342 -6.23 5.59 -11.47
CA LEU A 342 -7.36 5.56 -12.40
C LEU A 342 -8.43 6.49 -11.84
N ARG A 343 -8.44 7.75 -12.31
CA ARG A 343 -9.66 8.56 -12.24
C ARG A 343 -10.72 7.84 -13.05
N VAL A 344 -11.74 7.31 -12.38
CA VAL A 344 -13.00 6.96 -13.04
C VAL A 344 -13.69 8.29 -13.34
N GLU A 345 -13.48 8.83 -14.53
CA GLU A 345 -14.42 9.81 -15.07
C GLU A 345 -15.75 9.07 -15.31
N SER A 346 -16.82 9.69 -14.81
CA SER A 346 -18.21 9.21 -14.86
C SER A 346 -18.71 8.94 -16.27
#